data_AF-A0A7K1KYM6-F1
#
_entry.id   AF-A0A7K1KYM6-F1
#
_cell.length_a   1.000
_cell.length_b   1.000
_cell.length_c   1.000
_cell.angle_alpha   90.00
_cell.angle_beta   90.00
_cell.angle_gamma   90.00
#
_symmetry.space_group_name_H-M   'P 1'
#
loop_
_entity.id
_entity.type
_entity.pdbx_description
1 polymer ?
#
loop_
_entity_poly.entity_id
_entity_poly.type
_entity_poly.pdbx_seq_one_letter_code
_entity_poly.pdbx_strand_id
1 'polypeptide(L)'
;MRIPRRVNTVLDWMEKHFVALAVVVALVAVALLAMLAPPLVGLPVAGFIVGLAVGGFLVHVRMSKRVARVRADVDDLLRENGALRHRNTVLASGVITREAQETQAFVAIPEEEDILDGDPQGTAALPELIDDLLEEDAGKAADEDEDTAKNHRRA
;
A
#
# COMPACT_ATOMS: atom_id res chain seq x y z
N MET A 1 -10.69 -14.62 -29.30
CA MET A 1 -9.28 -14.31 -28.95
C MET A 1 -8.56 -13.93 -30.25
N ARG A 2 -8.23 -12.65 -30.46
CA ARG A 2 -7.62 -12.15 -31.71
C ARG A 2 -6.10 -12.10 -31.53
N ILE A 3 -5.39 -12.83 -32.37
CA ILE A 3 -3.91 -12.82 -32.43
C ILE A 3 -3.49 -11.45 -33.01
N PRO A 4 -2.68 -10.64 -32.29
CA PRO A 4 -2.22 -9.37 -32.81
C PRO A 4 -1.22 -9.64 -33.95
N ARG A 5 -1.71 -9.53 -35.17
CA ARG A 5 -0.87 -9.55 -36.37
C ARG A 5 -0.05 -8.26 -36.37
N ARG A 6 1.25 -8.38 -36.07
CA ARG A 6 2.26 -7.29 -35.97
C ARG A 6 2.49 -6.52 -37.27
N VAL A 7 1.75 -6.81 -38.34
CA VAL A 7 1.96 -6.22 -39.67
C VAL A 7 1.67 -4.72 -39.72
N ASN A 8 1.09 -4.12 -38.67
CA ASN A 8 0.78 -2.70 -38.69
C ASN A 8 1.08 -1.99 -37.36
N THR A 9 2.31 -2.12 -36.87
CA THR A 9 2.82 -1.39 -35.69
C THR A 9 2.64 0.13 -35.81
N VAL A 10 2.68 0.66 -37.02
CA VAL A 10 2.44 2.09 -37.29
C VAL A 10 0.98 2.46 -37.04
N LEU A 11 0.02 1.66 -37.51
CA LEU A 11 -1.40 1.92 -37.31
C LEU A 11 -1.79 1.81 -35.83
N ASP A 12 -1.26 0.80 -35.14
CA ASP A 12 -1.47 0.60 -33.70
C ASP A 12 -0.87 1.76 -32.88
N TRP A 13 0.28 2.28 -33.32
CA TRP A 13 0.87 3.49 -32.74
C TRP A 13 0.03 4.74 -33.02
N MET A 14 -0.51 4.89 -34.23
CA MET A 14 -1.40 6.00 -34.58
C MET A 14 -2.69 5.96 -33.76
N GLU A 15 -3.28 4.79 -33.57
CA GLU A 15 -4.49 4.60 -32.76
C GLU A 15 -4.23 5.00 -31.30
N LYS A 16 -3.08 4.59 -30.75
CA LYS A 16 -2.66 4.98 -29.40
C LYS A 16 -2.41 6.48 -29.22
N HIS A 17 -1.97 7.16 -30.27
CA HIS A 17 -1.65 8.59 -30.25
C HIS A 17 -2.67 9.46 -31.01
N PHE A 18 -3.88 8.95 -31.25
CA PHE A 18 -4.89 9.60 -32.09
C PHE A 18 -5.23 11.02 -31.60
N VAL A 19 -5.40 11.21 -30.29
CA VAL A 19 -5.72 12.53 -29.72
C VAL A 19 -4.57 13.52 -29.91
N ALA A 20 -3.33 13.07 -29.71
CA ALA A 20 -2.15 13.92 -29.91
C ALA A 20 -2.00 14.33 -31.38
N LEU A 21 -2.23 13.39 -32.31
CA LEU A 21 -2.24 13.68 -33.75
C LEU A 21 -3.37 14.64 -34.13
N ALA A 22 -4.58 14.45 -33.59
CA ALA A 22 -5.71 15.33 -33.85
C ALA A 22 -5.43 16.78 -33.42
N VAL A 23 -4.79 16.98 -32.26
CA VAL A 23 -4.38 18.32 -31.79
C VAL A 23 -3.34 18.94 -32.73
N VAL A 24 -2.34 18.16 -33.19
CA VAL A 24 -1.35 18.66 -34.15
C VAL A 24 -2.01 19.08 -35.46
N VAL A 25 -2.93 18.25 -35.99
CA VAL A 25 -3.67 18.58 -37.22
C VAL A 25 -4.51 19.84 -37.03
N ALA A 26 -5.18 19.99 -35.88
CA ALA A 26 -5.93 21.21 -35.55
C ALA A 26 -5.01 22.44 -35.52
N LEU A 27 -3.83 22.35 -34.88
CA LEU A 27 -2.85 23.45 -34.88
C LEU A 27 -2.34 23.79 -36.28
N VAL A 28 -2.12 22.79 -37.13
CA VAL A 28 -1.74 23.01 -38.54
C VAL A 28 -2.87 23.73 -39.29
N ALA A 29 -4.14 23.36 -39.08
CA ALA A 29 -5.27 24.06 -39.68
C ALA A 29 -5.35 25.52 -39.21
N VAL A 30 -5.11 25.78 -37.93
CA VAL A 30 -5.03 27.16 -37.39
C VAL A 30 -3.85 27.92 -38.01
N ALA A 31 -2.70 27.29 -38.23
CA ALA A 31 -1.56 27.92 -38.89
C ALA A 31 -1.86 28.28 -40.36
N LEU A 32 -2.59 27.43 -41.08
CA LEU A 32 -3.06 27.71 -42.44
C LEU A 32 -4.08 28.86 -42.48
N LEU A 33 -4.99 28.90 -41.51
CA LEU A 33 -5.91 30.04 -41.34
C LEU A 33 -5.17 31.35 -41.07
N ALA A 34 -4.08 31.31 -40.30
CA ALA A 34 -3.25 32.49 -40.02
C ALA A 34 -2.54 33.03 -41.27
N MET A 35 -2.29 32.20 -42.29
CA MET A 35 -1.72 32.67 -43.57
C MET A 35 -2.69 33.51 -44.41
N LEU A 36 -4.00 33.52 -44.08
CA LEU A 36 -4.99 34.39 -44.74
C LEU A 36 -4.85 35.86 -44.28
N ALA A 37 -4.12 36.11 -43.19
CA ALA A 37 -3.81 37.43 -42.68
C ALA A 37 -2.65 38.10 -43.47
N PRO A 38 -2.44 39.41 -43.34
CA PRO A 38 -1.33 40.11 -44.01
C PRO A 38 0.02 39.40 -43.78
N PRO A 39 0.85 39.23 -44.83
CA PRO A 39 2.01 38.34 -44.80
C PRO A 39 3.07 38.75 -43.77
N LEU A 40 3.13 40.03 -43.38
CA LEU A 40 4.02 40.51 -42.31
C LEU A 40 3.74 39.87 -40.94
N VAL A 41 2.48 39.53 -40.66
CA VAL A 41 2.06 39.01 -39.35
C VAL A 41 1.64 37.54 -39.44
N GLY A 42 1.08 37.10 -40.58
CA GLY A 42 0.65 35.71 -40.78
C GLY A 42 1.80 34.71 -40.78
N LEU A 43 2.92 35.02 -41.44
CA LEU A 43 4.10 34.13 -41.52
C LEU A 43 4.76 33.83 -40.16
N PRO A 44 5.09 34.82 -39.30
CA PRO A 44 5.70 34.53 -38.01
C PRO A 44 4.75 33.78 -37.07
N VAL A 45 3.44 34.08 -37.10
CA VAL A 45 2.43 33.39 -36.30
C VAL A 45 2.28 31.94 -36.74
N ALA A 46 2.19 31.67 -38.05
CA ALA A 46 2.14 30.31 -38.58
C ALA A 46 3.38 29.51 -38.20
N GLY A 47 4.59 30.11 -38.31
CA GLY A 47 5.84 29.49 -37.89
C GLY A 47 5.86 29.14 -36.39
N PHE A 48 5.37 30.04 -35.54
CA PHE A 48 5.27 29.79 -34.09
C PHE A 48 4.32 28.63 -33.76
N ILE A 49 3.14 28.60 -34.39
CA ILE A 49 2.14 27.55 -34.17
C ILE A 49 2.67 26.19 -34.64
N VAL A 50 3.32 26.13 -35.80
CA VAL A 50 3.95 24.90 -36.30
C VAL A 50 5.09 24.45 -35.38
N GLY A 51 5.92 25.39 -34.92
CA GLY A 51 6.99 25.10 -33.95
C GLY A 51 6.44 24.52 -32.64
N LEU A 52 5.37 25.10 -32.11
CA LEU A 52 4.69 24.61 -30.91
C LEU A 52 4.10 23.21 -31.15
N ALA A 53 3.43 22.99 -32.28
CA ALA A 53 2.84 21.70 -32.62
C ALA A 53 3.91 20.59 -32.71
N VAL A 54 5.00 20.85 -33.44
CA VAL A 54 6.11 19.89 -33.60
C VAL A 54 6.84 19.67 -32.27
N GLY A 55 7.17 20.74 -31.55
CA GLY A 55 7.86 20.67 -30.27
C GLY A 55 7.03 19.95 -29.20
N GLY A 56 5.76 20.32 -29.07
CA GLY A 56 4.81 19.69 -28.14
C GLY A 56 4.61 18.21 -28.44
N PHE A 57 4.48 17.85 -29.72
CA PHE A 57 4.35 16.45 -30.12
C PHE A 57 5.61 15.63 -29.79
N LEU A 58 6.80 16.18 -30.05
CA LEU A 58 8.06 15.50 -29.75
C LEU A 58 8.22 15.25 -28.24
N VAL A 59 7.91 16.26 -27.42
CA VAL A 59 7.92 16.14 -25.95
C VAL A 59 6.92 15.08 -25.50
N HIS A 60 5.70 15.08 -26.04
CA HIS A 60 4.68 14.09 -25.73
C HIS A 60 5.18 12.67 -26.00
N VAL A 61 5.68 12.39 -27.20
CA VAL A 61 6.19 11.06 -27.57
C VAL A 61 7.34 10.62 -26.65
N ARG A 62 8.26 11.53 -26.33
CA ARG A 62 9.38 11.23 -25.42
C ARG A 62 8.89 10.92 -24.00
N MET A 63 7.92 11.68 -23.50
CA MET A 63 7.35 11.47 -22.18
C MET A 63 6.52 10.18 -22.12
N SER A 64 5.73 9.87 -23.15
CA SER A 64 4.95 8.62 -23.24
C SER A 64 5.86 7.40 -23.15
N LYS A 65 7.05 7.42 -23.78
CA LYS A 65 8.03 6.33 -23.66
C LYS A 65 8.55 6.17 -22.23
N ARG A 66 8.83 7.27 -21.53
CA ARG A 66 9.29 7.24 -20.14
C ARG A 66 8.21 6.72 -19.20
N VAL A 67 6.98 7.21 -19.35
CA VAL A 67 5.84 6.78 -18.54
C VAL A 67 5.55 5.30 -18.75
N ALA A 68 5.63 4.81 -20.00
CA ALA A 68 5.42 3.39 -20.27
C ALA A 68 6.46 2.50 -19.56
N ARG A 69 7.72 2.93 -19.50
CA ARG A 69 8.76 2.22 -18.74
C ARG A 69 8.44 2.19 -17.24
N VAL A 70 8.15 3.35 -16.66
CA VAL A 70 7.82 3.45 -15.22
C VAL A 70 6.60 2.61 -14.86
N ARG A 71 5.58 2.56 -15.73
CA ARG A 71 4.41 1.70 -15.51
C ARG A 71 4.77 0.22 -15.52
N ALA A 72 5.63 -0.21 -16.42
CA ALA A 72 6.12 -1.59 -16.43
C ALA A 72 6.87 -1.91 -15.13
N ASP A 73 7.75 -1.00 -14.69
CA ASP A 73 8.49 -1.17 -13.43
C ASP A 73 7.52 -1.25 -12.22
N VAL A 74 6.45 -0.44 -12.20
CA VAL A 74 5.42 -0.49 -11.14
C VAL A 74 4.65 -1.81 -11.17
N ASP A 75 4.26 -2.31 -12.33
CA ASP A 75 3.55 -3.58 -12.47
C ASP A 75 4.41 -4.76 -11.98
N ASP A 76 5.71 -4.74 -12.30
CA ASP A 76 6.68 -5.73 -11.81
C ASP A 76 6.82 -5.66 -10.28
N LEU A 77 6.94 -4.45 -9.71
CA LEU A 77 7.00 -4.26 -8.26
C LEU A 77 5.73 -4.73 -7.55
N LEU A 78 4.55 -4.48 -8.11
CA LEU A 78 3.28 -4.95 -7.55
C LEU A 78 3.18 -6.48 -7.60
N ARG A 79 3.67 -7.09 -8.68
CA ARG A 79 3.73 -8.55 -8.83
C ARG A 79 4.68 -9.17 -7.82
N GLU A 80 5.87 -8.59 -7.64
CA GLU A 80 6.85 -9.05 -6.66
C GLU A 80 6.33 -8.85 -5.22
N ASN A 81 5.73 -7.70 -4.91
CA ASN A 81 5.16 -7.45 -3.59
C ASN A 81 4.03 -8.43 -3.26
N GLY A 82 3.17 -8.74 -4.24
CA GLY A 82 2.13 -9.77 -4.10
C GLY A 82 2.72 -11.15 -3.78
N ALA A 83 3.78 -11.54 -4.50
CA ALA A 83 4.48 -12.80 -4.24
C ALA A 83 5.16 -12.82 -2.85
N LEU A 84 5.76 -11.71 -2.43
CA LEU A 84 6.41 -11.59 -1.13
C LEU A 84 5.40 -11.66 0.02
N ARG A 85 4.25 -10.99 -0.11
CA ARG A 85 3.17 -11.08 0.88
C ARG A 85 2.70 -12.51 1.04
N HIS A 86 2.46 -13.22 -0.07
CA HIS A 86 2.06 -14.62 -0.01
C HIS A 86 3.12 -15.50 0.67
N ARG A 87 4.40 -15.35 0.32
CA ARG A 87 5.50 -16.07 0.98
C ARG A 87 5.59 -15.75 2.47
N ASN A 88 5.44 -14.48 2.86
CA ASN A 88 5.49 -14.06 4.26
C ASN A 88 4.31 -14.67 5.05
N THR A 89 3.09 -14.65 4.51
CA THR A 89 1.95 -15.31 5.15
C THR A 89 2.16 -16.81 5.32
N VAL A 90 2.70 -17.51 4.32
CA VAL A 90 3.00 -18.94 4.41
C VAL A 90 4.06 -19.20 5.50
N LEU A 91 5.15 -18.45 5.50
CA LEU A 91 6.20 -18.59 6.51
C LEU A 91 5.68 -18.26 7.92
N ALA A 92 4.92 -17.18 8.09
CA ALA A 92 4.32 -16.79 9.36
C ALA A 92 3.34 -17.87 9.86
N SER A 93 2.49 -18.43 8.99
CA SER A 93 1.61 -19.54 9.36
C SER A 93 2.40 -20.78 9.77
N GLY A 94 3.51 -21.08 9.11
CA GLY A 94 4.40 -22.19 9.46
C GLY A 94 5.12 -21.97 10.80
N VAL A 95 5.62 -20.76 11.05
CA VAL A 95 6.23 -20.38 12.34
C VAL A 95 5.20 -20.48 13.46
N ILE A 96 3.98 -19.97 13.27
CA ILE A 96 2.91 -20.07 14.26
C ILE A 96 2.55 -21.53 14.55
N THR A 97 2.44 -22.39 13.53
CA THR A 97 2.19 -23.83 13.78
C THR A 97 3.32 -24.51 14.55
N ARG A 98 4.58 -24.10 14.32
CA ARG A 98 5.74 -24.64 15.03
C ARG A 98 5.80 -24.13 16.48
N GLU A 99 5.61 -22.84 16.70
CA GLU A 99 5.55 -22.25 18.05
C GLU A 99 4.32 -22.76 18.83
N ALA A 100 3.20 -23.00 18.17
CA ALA A 100 2.02 -23.63 18.76
C ALA A 100 2.28 -25.09 19.16
N GLN A 101 3.06 -25.86 18.38
CA GLN A 101 3.50 -27.19 18.79
C GLN A 101 4.47 -27.14 19.97
N GLU A 102 5.40 -26.18 19.98
CA GLU A 102 6.35 -25.99 21.09
C GLU A 102 5.63 -25.55 22.38
N THR A 103 4.53 -24.80 22.30
CA THR A 103 3.72 -24.37 23.46
C THR A 103 2.61 -25.37 23.85
N GLN A 104 2.03 -26.12 22.92
CA GLN A 104 1.13 -27.25 23.26
C GLN A 104 1.88 -28.45 23.82
N ALA A 105 3.20 -28.51 23.66
CA ALA A 105 4.06 -29.47 24.35
C ALA A 105 4.20 -29.16 25.86
N PHE A 106 3.60 -28.08 26.38
CA PHE A 106 3.37 -27.96 27.82
C PHE A 106 2.29 -28.95 28.26
N VAL A 107 2.77 -30.09 28.77
CA VAL A 107 2.16 -31.02 29.73
C VAL A 107 0.63 -30.99 29.75
N ALA A 108 0.02 -31.98 29.11
CA ALA A 108 -1.34 -32.39 29.42
C ALA A 108 -1.43 -32.61 30.93
N ILE A 109 -2.16 -31.74 31.63
CA ILE A 109 -2.59 -32.01 33.00
C ILE A 109 -3.50 -33.23 32.87
N PRO A 110 -3.16 -34.39 33.48
CA PRO A 110 -4.05 -35.53 33.47
C PRO A 110 -5.40 -35.10 34.03
N GLU A 111 -6.47 -35.30 33.25
CA GLU A 111 -7.83 -35.16 33.75
C GLU A 111 -7.99 -36.20 34.87
N GLU A 112 -8.02 -35.74 36.12
CA GLU A 112 -8.31 -36.58 37.27
C GLU A 112 -9.71 -37.17 37.05
N GLU A 113 -9.74 -38.46 36.71
CA GLU A 113 -10.91 -39.34 36.85
C GLU A 113 -11.33 -39.40 38.33
N ASP A 114 -12.02 -38.36 38.83
CA ASP A 114 -12.99 -38.48 39.92
C ASP A 114 -13.70 -37.13 40.17
N ILE A 115 -14.73 -36.85 39.37
CA ILE A 115 -15.78 -35.89 39.76
C ILE A 115 -17.07 -36.69 39.91
N LEU A 116 -17.17 -37.37 41.05
CA LEU A 116 -18.44 -37.87 41.57
C LEU A 116 -19.32 -36.67 41.98
N ASP A 117 -20.43 -36.50 41.27
CA ASP A 117 -21.66 -35.80 41.68
C ASP A 117 -21.51 -34.46 42.44
N GLY A 118 -21.06 -33.41 41.75
CA GLY A 118 -21.10 -32.03 42.25
C GLY A 118 -21.55 -31.02 41.19
N ASP A 119 -22.62 -30.29 41.48
CA ASP A 119 -23.30 -29.27 40.67
C ASP A 119 -22.33 -28.30 39.90
N PRO A 120 -22.40 -28.20 38.56
CA PRO A 120 -21.49 -27.39 37.75
C PRO A 120 -21.70 -25.86 37.85
N GLN A 121 -22.62 -25.37 38.71
CA GLN A 121 -22.85 -23.93 38.92
C GLN A 121 -22.60 -23.44 40.36
N GLY A 122 -21.93 -24.23 41.20
CA GLY A 122 -21.50 -23.77 42.52
C GLY A 122 -20.30 -22.82 42.44
N THR A 123 -20.49 -21.54 42.78
CA THR A 123 -19.36 -20.64 43.06
C THR A 123 -18.61 -21.18 44.27
N ALA A 124 -17.35 -21.57 44.10
CA ALA A 124 -16.48 -21.98 45.20
C ALA A 124 -16.41 -20.86 46.24
N ALA A 125 -16.87 -21.12 47.45
CA ALA A 125 -16.68 -20.22 48.57
C ALA A 125 -15.17 -20.16 48.87
N LEU A 126 -14.60 -18.95 48.91
CA LEU A 126 -13.22 -18.78 49.36
C LEU A 126 -13.09 -19.24 50.82
N PRO A 127 -11.96 -19.87 51.20
CA PRO A 127 -11.63 -20.06 52.61
C PRO A 127 -11.58 -18.70 53.31
N GLU A 128 -12.25 -18.56 54.46
CA GLU A 128 -12.10 -17.36 55.29
C GLU A 128 -10.61 -17.18 55.61
N LEU A 129 -10.02 -16.10 55.11
CA LEU A 129 -8.68 -15.69 55.53
C LEU A 129 -8.75 -15.41 57.03
N ILE A 130 -7.80 -15.97 57.77
CA ILE A 130 -7.59 -15.65 59.17
C ILE A 130 -7.19 -14.16 59.23
N ASP A 131 -8.12 -13.31 59.66
CA ASP A 131 -7.97 -11.84 59.75
C ASP A 131 -6.80 -11.41 60.68
N ASP A 132 -6.23 -12.32 61.47
CA ASP A 132 -5.09 -12.05 62.38
C ASP A 132 -3.74 -11.82 61.68
N LEU A 133 -3.61 -12.10 60.37
CA LEU A 133 -2.33 -11.97 59.63
C LEU A 133 -2.18 -10.68 58.80
N LEU A 134 -3.24 -9.87 58.67
CA LEU A 134 -3.23 -8.67 57.82
C LEU A 134 -2.96 -7.35 58.56
N GLU A 135 -2.96 -7.36 59.91
CA GLU A 135 -2.65 -6.15 60.69
C GLU A 135 -1.14 -5.88 60.83
N GLU A 136 -0.26 -6.86 60.63
CA GLU A 136 1.20 -6.67 60.81
C GLU A 136 1.92 -6.07 59.58
N ASP A 137 1.36 -6.19 58.36
CA ASP A 137 2.08 -5.78 57.13
C ASP A 137 1.58 -4.45 56.52
N ALA A 138 0.38 -4.00 56.87
CA ALA A 138 -0.16 -2.71 56.40
C ALA A 138 0.56 -1.48 56.99
N GLY A 139 1.40 -1.65 58.01
CA GLY A 139 2.13 -0.56 58.67
C GLY A 139 3.47 -0.18 58.03
N LYS A 140 3.94 -0.89 56.98
CA LYS A 140 5.30 -0.71 56.44
C LYS A 140 5.42 -0.20 55.00
N ALA A 141 4.34 -0.13 54.23
CA ALA A 141 4.40 0.18 52.80
C ALA A 141 3.86 1.57 52.42
N ALA A 142 3.65 2.48 53.39
CA ALA A 142 3.00 3.77 53.13
C ALA A 142 3.95 4.96 52.85
N ASP A 143 5.28 4.79 52.92
CA ASP A 143 6.21 5.94 52.93
C ASP A 143 7.16 6.07 51.72
N GLU A 144 7.10 5.19 50.71
CA GLU A 144 8.02 5.26 49.57
C GLU A 144 7.25 5.03 48.25
N ASP A 145 6.94 6.11 47.51
CA ASP A 145 6.83 6.16 46.03
C ASP A 145 5.87 7.25 45.47
N GLU A 146 5.88 8.47 46.02
CA GLU A 146 5.16 9.62 45.43
C GLU A 146 6.11 10.69 44.84
N ASP A 147 7.03 10.35 43.92
CA ASP A 147 7.82 11.41 43.23
C ASP A 147 8.39 11.12 41.82
N THR A 148 7.66 10.45 40.91
CA THR A 148 8.15 10.26 39.51
C THR A 148 7.16 10.60 38.38
N ALA A 149 6.24 11.54 38.59
CA ALA A 149 5.21 11.91 37.59
C ALA A 149 5.33 13.33 36.98
N LYS A 150 6.53 13.92 36.88
CA LYS A 150 6.74 15.18 36.15
C LYS A 150 8.06 15.21 35.39
N ASN A 151 8.08 14.69 34.17
CA ASN A 151 8.90 15.21 33.06
C ASN A 151 8.68 14.37 31.80
N HIS A 152 7.75 14.77 30.92
CA HIS A 152 7.88 14.61 29.46
C HIS A 152 6.71 15.30 28.74
N ARG A 153 6.80 16.62 28.57
CA ARG A 153 6.04 17.34 27.52
C ARG A 153 6.77 18.61 27.10
N ARG A 154 7.77 18.45 26.24
CA ARG A 154 8.33 19.50 25.37
C ARG A 154 8.82 18.85 24.07
N ALA A 155 8.01 18.94 23.03
CA ALA A 155 8.37 19.05 21.61
C ALA A 155 7.08 19.32 20.84
#